data_AF-A0A7Y1AC81-F1
#
_entry.id   AF-A0A7Y1AC81-F1
#
_cell.length_a   1.000
_cell.length_b   1.000
_cell.length_c   1.000
_cell.angle_alpha   90.00
_cell.angle_beta   90.00
_cell.angle_gamma   90.00
#
_symmetry.space_group_name_H-M   'P 1'
#
loop_
_entity.id
_entity.type
_entity.pdbx_description
1 polymer ?
#
loop_
_entity_poly.entity_id
_entity_poly.type
_entity_poly.pdbx_seq_one_letter_code
_entity_poly.pdbx_strand_id
1 'polypeptide(L)'
;MWQAFWAGPAWKYTLLIGSLITCLAIWRHHTEAATIYTDYTDAAITNALPAIGAVAALILRWLEMPGLVSGIALGTGIILAIAYAVFATFRTNQGALSITLVIVAKLTLITVFYALIGMLIASLFSNSARRKGESQARAAARNSREKKQTMALITGLSVAYTAFTAWVCRRPEFTSLSECLEFDTAPA
;
A
#
# COMPACT_ATOMS: atom_id res chain seq x y z
N MET A 1 -13.53 20.51 -8.33
CA MET A 1 -12.85 19.44 -9.09
C MET A 1 -12.74 18.14 -8.28
N TRP A 2 -12.19 18.17 -7.06
CA TRP A 2 -12.01 16.97 -6.21
C TRP A 2 -13.31 16.19 -5.91
N GLN A 3 -14.40 16.87 -5.51
CA GLN A 3 -15.68 16.19 -5.26
C GLN A 3 -16.30 15.57 -6.51
N ALA A 4 -16.11 16.19 -7.69
CA ALA A 4 -16.61 15.67 -8.96
C ALA A 4 -15.84 14.40 -9.42
N PHE A 5 -14.55 14.29 -9.08
CA PHE A 5 -13.75 13.10 -9.35
C PHE A 5 -14.27 11.87 -8.61
N TRP A 6 -14.59 12.03 -7.32
CA TRP A 6 -15.12 10.95 -6.47
C TRP A 6 -16.59 10.61 -6.77
N ALA A 7 -17.40 11.61 -7.12
CA ALA A 7 -18.81 11.40 -7.47
C ALA A 7 -18.99 10.80 -8.88
N GLY A 8 -18.03 11.01 -9.78
CA GLY A 8 -18.06 10.52 -11.16
C GLY A 8 -17.39 9.16 -11.37
N PRO A 9 -17.36 8.65 -12.61
CA PRO A 9 -16.66 7.41 -12.96
C PRO A 9 -15.13 7.59 -13.06
N ALA A 10 -14.61 8.82 -12.96
CA ALA A 10 -13.21 9.15 -13.20
C ALA A 10 -12.24 8.31 -12.34
N TRP A 11 -12.52 8.15 -11.05
CA TRP A 11 -11.69 7.32 -10.17
C TRP A 11 -11.65 5.85 -10.60
N LYS A 12 -12.74 5.32 -11.17
CA LYS A 12 -12.80 3.95 -11.71
C LYS A 12 -11.88 3.81 -12.91
N TYR A 13 -11.87 4.81 -13.80
CA TYR A 13 -10.95 4.84 -14.94
C TYR A 13 -9.49 4.96 -14.48
N THR A 14 -9.19 5.77 -13.47
CA THR A 14 -7.84 5.85 -12.89
C THR A 14 -7.38 4.50 -12.35
N LEU A 15 -8.24 3.77 -11.62
CA LEU A 15 -7.91 2.43 -11.14
C LEU A 15 -7.72 1.43 -12.29
N LEU A 16 -8.56 1.48 -13.32
CA LEU A 16 -8.43 0.62 -14.50
C LEU A 16 -7.10 0.87 -15.22
N ILE A 17 -6.78 2.13 -15.50
CA ILE A 17 -5.54 2.53 -16.17
C ILE A 17 -4.33 2.13 -15.32
N GLY A 18 -4.35 2.42 -14.02
CA GLY A 18 -3.29 2.02 -13.09
C GLY A 18 -3.09 0.51 -13.05
N SER A 19 -4.18 -0.26 -13.09
CA SER A 19 -4.12 -1.73 -13.14
C SER A 19 -3.50 -2.24 -14.45
N LEU A 20 -3.88 -1.67 -15.59
CA LEU A 20 -3.30 -2.01 -16.90
C LEU A 20 -1.80 -1.69 -16.95
N ILE A 21 -1.39 -0.52 -16.45
CA ILE A 21 0.01 -0.12 -16.34
C ILE A 21 0.78 -1.09 -15.43
N THR A 22 0.17 -1.48 -14.30
CA THR A 22 0.77 -2.44 -13.36
C THR A 22 0.97 -3.79 -14.03
N CYS A 23 -0.03 -4.31 -14.76
CA CYS A 23 0.10 -5.55 -15.53
C CYS A 23 1.22 -5.46 -16.58
N LEU A 24 1.32 -4.34 -17.28
CA LEU A 24 2.39 -4.11 -18.26
C LEU A 24 3.77 -4.07 -17.59
N ALA A 25 3.89 -3.40 -16.45
CA ALA A 25 5.13 -3.35 -15.67
C ALA A 25 5.53 -4.74 -15.17
N ILE A 26 4.57 -5.56 -14.70
CA ILE A 26 4.82 -6.95 -14.27
C ILE A 26 5.26 -7.81 -15.45
N TRP A 27 4.62 -7.68 -16.61
CA TRP A 27 5.05 -8.40 -17.80
C TRP A 27 6.50 -8.04 -18.16
N ARG A 28 6.83 -6.75 -18.22
CA ARG A 28 8.20 -6.28 -18.46
C ARG A 28 9.17 -6.72 -17.36
N HIS A 29 8.69 -6.87 -16.13
CA HIS A 29 9.46 -7.40 -15.02
C HIS A 29 9.91 -8.83 -15.30
N HIS A 30 8.98 -9.71 -15.66
CA HIS A 30 9.30 -11.11 -15.95
C HIS A 30 10.09 -11.30 -17.26
N THR A 31 10.01 -10.38 -18.22
CA THR A 31 10.87 -10.41 -19.42
C THR A 31 12.21 -9.68 -19.23
N GLU A 32 12.60 -9.38 -18.00
CA GLU A 32 13.88 -8.72 -17.64
C GLU A 32 14.07 -7.31 -18.23
N ALA A 33 13.00 -6.69 -18.74
CA ALA A 33 13.04 -5.40 -19.41
C ALA A 33 12.80 -4.21 -18.45
N ALA A 34 12.41 -4.49 -17.22
CA ALA A 34 12.26 -3.56 -16.10
C ALA A 34 12.35 -4.35 -14.78
N THR A 35 12.60 -3.71 -13.65
CA THR A 35 12.59 -4.35 -12.33
C THR A 35 11.66 -3.60 -11.40
N ILE A 36 10.61 -4.26 -10.89
CA ILE A 36 9.72 -3.68 -9.90
C ILE A 36 10.42 -3.73 -8.54
N TYR A 37 10.57 -4.91 -7.94
CA TYR A 37 11.38 -5.06 -6.72
C TYR A 37 12.65 -5.84 -7.03
N THR A 38 13.79 -5.37 -6.54
CA THR A 38 15.07 -6.10 -6.70
C THR A 38 15.12 -7.35 -5.85
N ASP A 39 14.61 -7.27 -4.64
CA ASP A 39 14.68 -8.30 -3.61
C ASP A 39 13.62 -8.05 -2.53
N TYR A 40 13.59 -8.92 -1.51
CA TYR A 40 12.64 -8.78 -0.41
C TYR A 40 12.88 -7.55 0.46
N THR A 41 14.11 -7.02 0.50
CA THR A 41 14.43 -5.83 1.28
C THR A 41 13.85 -4.56 0.64
N ASP A 42 13.98 -4.39 -0.68
CA ASP A 42 13.32 -3.28 -1.43
C ASP A 42 11.80 -3.32 -1.25
N ALA A 43 11.21 -4.50 -1.45
CA ALA A 43 9.78 -4.70 -1.25
C ALA A 43 9.34 -4.39 0.19
N ALA A 44 10.12 -4.84 1.19
CA ALA A 44 9.82 -4.61 2.60
C ALA A 44 9.89 -3.13 2.97
N ILE A 45 10.95 -2.41 2.58
CA ILE A 45 11.09 -0.97 2.88
C ILE A 45 9.96 -0.18 2.23
N THR A 46 9.72 -0.44 0.94
CA THR A 46 8.65 0.21 0.17
C THR A 46 7.29 0.07 0.84
N ASN A 47 6.99 -1.11 1.39
CA ASN A 47 5.73 -1.40 2.06
C ASN A 47 5.69 -0.99 3.53
N ALA A 48 6.82 -1.00 4.24
CA ALA A 48 6.87 -0.71 5.68
C ALA A 48 6.72 0.79 5.96
N LEU A 49 7.27 1.66 5.12
CA LEU A 49 7.29 3.11 5.38
C LEU A 49 5.89 3.73 5.60
N PRO A 50 4.85 3.42 4.79
CA PRO A 50 3.50 3.90 5.06
C PRO A 50 2.90 3.31 6.36
N ALA A 51 3.15 2.02 6.64
CA ALA A 51 2.69 1.39 7.88
C ALA A 51 3.34 2.03 9.11
N ILE A 52 4.65 2.27 9.09
CA ILE A 52 5.38 2.93 10.18
C ILE A 52 4.80 4.32 10.43
N GLY A 53 4.56 5.11 9.36
CA GLY A 53 3.91 6.41 9.48
C GLY A 53 2.52 6.33 10.10
N ALA A 54 1.71 5.34 9.68
CA ALA A 54 0.38 5.13 10.24
C ALA A 54 0.41 4.70 11.71
N VAL A 55 1.30 3.77 12.08
CA VAL A 55 1.48 3.34 13.48
C VAL A 55 1.96 4.50 14.35
N ALA A 56 2.93 5.29 13.88
CA ALA A 56 3.41 6.48 14.58
C ALA A 56 2.29 7.50 14.78
N ALA A 57 1.47 7.75 13.76
CA ALA A 57 0.31 8.63 13.86
C ALA A 57 -0.72 8.15 14.90
N LEU A 58 -0.96 6.83 14.95
CA LEU A 58 -1.85 6.22 15.96
C LEU A 58 -1.29 6.36 17.38
N ILE A 59 0.01 6.13 17.58
CA ILE A 59 0.68 6.31 18.88
C ILE A 59 0.56 7.78 19.32
N LEU A 60 0.86 8.73 18.43
CA LEU A 60 0.76 10.15 18.76
C LEU A 60 -0.67 10.58 19.10
N ARG A 61 -1.66 10.03 18.38
CA ARG A 61 -3.07 10.26 18.70
C ARG A 61 -3.47 9.63 20.04
N TRP A 62 -2.94 8.45 20.37
CA TRP A 62 -3.14 7.80 21.66
C TRP A 62 -2.52 8.60 22.82
N LEU A 63 -1.42 9.30 22.56
CA LEU A 63 -0.80 10.27 23.49
C LEU A 63 -1.50 11.64 23.52
N GLU A 64 -2.69 11.76 22.92
CA GLU A 64 -3.50 12.99 22.86
C GLU A 64 -2.76 14.19 22.24
N MET A 65 -1.75 13.95 21.40
CA MET A 65 -1.04 15.02 20.69
C MET A 65 -1.97 15.73 19.69
N PRO A 66 -1.70 17.00 19.34
CA PRO A 66 -2.50 17.73 18.37
C PRO A 66 -2.63 16.97 17.04
N GLY A 67 -3.81 17.02 16.43
CA GLY A 67 -4.11 16.31 15.18
C GLY A 67 -3.14 16.62 14.03
N LEU A 68 -2.57 17.84 14.02
CA LEU A 68 -1.53 18.23 13.07
C LEU A 68 -0.27 17.34 13.18
N VAL A 69 0.16 17.00 14.40
CA VAL A 69 1.39 16.21 14.65
C VAL A 69 1.20 14.77 14.18
N SER A 70 0.06 14.15 14.49
CA SER A 70 -0.27 12.81 13.97
C SER A 70 -0.42 12.80 12.44
N GLY A 71 -1.00 13.86 11.87
CA GLY A 71 -1.06 14.05 10.41
C GLY A 71 0.33 14.14 9.76
N ILE A 72 1.26 14.87 10.38
CA ILE A 72 2.66 14.96 9.92
C ILE A 72 3.32 13.58 9.96
N ALA A 73 3.17 12.81 11.04
CA ALA A 73 3.78 11.47 11.14
C ALA A 73 3.31 10.52 10.02
N LEU A 74 1.99 10.51 9.75
CA LEU A 74 1.43 9.75 8.64
C LEU A 74 1.97 10.25 7.29
N GLY A 75 1.97 11.57 7.08
CA GLY A 75 2.46 12.20 5.86
C GLY A 75 3.93 11.90 5.59
N THR A 76 4.78 11.94 6.62
CA THR A 76 6.21 11.61 6.51
C THR A 76 6.41 10.17 6.06
N GLY A 77 5.69 9.20 6.62
CA GLY A 77 5.79 7.80 6.19
C GLY A 77 5.42 7.61 4.71
N ILE A 78 4.37 8.30 4.24
CA ILE A 78 3.95 8.27 2.83
C ILE A 78 4.99 8.92 1.92
N ILE A 79 5.50 10.11 2.29
CA ILE A 79 6.49 10.84 1.49
C ILE A 79 7.79 10.03 1.39
N LEU A 80 8.25 9.43 2.50
CA LEU A 80 9.42 8.56 2.49
C LEU A 80 9.21 7.33 1.62
N ALA A 81 8.03 6.71 1.65
CA ALA A 81 7.73 5.57 0.79
C ALA A 81 7.79 5.94 -0.70
N ILE A 82 7.24 7.10 -1.07
CA ILE A 82 7.31 7.62 -2.44
C ILE A 82 8.75 7.92 -2.83
N ALA A 83 9.49 8.64 -1.99
CA ALA A 83 10.88 9.00 -2.26
C ALA A 83 11.76 7.75 -2.43
N TYR A 84 11.58 6.76 -1.56
CA TYR A 84 12.28 5.48 -1.65
C TYR A 84 11.90 4.70 -2.91
N ALA A 85 10.60 4.58 -3.23
CA ALA A 85 10.14 3.89 -4.43
C ALA A 85 10.72 4.51 -5.71
N VAL A 86 10.78 5.85 -5.77
CA VAL A 86 11.42 6.60 -6.85
C VAL A 86 12.92 6.29 -6.90
N PHE A 87 13.64 6.48 -5.80
CA PHE A 87 15.08 6.20 -5.68
C PHE A 87 15.44 4.79 -6.14
N ALA A 88 14.78 3.76 -5.58
CA ALA A 88 15.02 2.37 -5.90
C ALA A 88 14.74 2.06 -7.39
N THR A 89 13.72 2.70 -7.98
CA THR A 89 13.40 2.54 -9.40
C THR A 89 14.49 3.12 -10.30
N PHE A 90 14.97 4.34 -9.99
CA PHE A 90 16.02 5.00 -10.77
C PHE A 90 17.36 4.27 -10.70
N ARG A 91 17.66 3.59 -9.58
CA ARG A 91 18.89 2.79 -9.44
C ARG A 91 18.87 1.52 -10.30
N THR A 92 17.69 0.97 -10.57
CA THR A 92 17.53 -0.41 -11.08
C THR A 92 16.99 -0.47 -12.51
N ASN A 93 16.41 0.62 -13.00
CA ASN A 93 15.79 0.69 -14.31
C ASN A 93 16.43 1.80 -15.15
N GLN A 94 16.59 1.53 -16.44
CA GLN A 94 17.02 2.52 -17.42
C GLN A 94 15.88 2.85 -18.39
N GLY A 95 15.90 4.08 -18.90
CA GLY A 95 14.91 4.58 -19.85
C GLY A 95 13.63 5.10 -19.17
N ALA A 96 13.17 6.25 -19.65
CA ALA A 96 12.02 6.96 -19.08
C ALA A 96 10.74 6.11 -19.02
N LEU A 97 10.53 5.24 -20.01
CA LEU A 97 9.37 4.35 -20.05
C LEU A 97 9.38 3.34 -18.90
N SER A 98 10.46 2.58 -18.72
CA SER A 98 10.56 1.57 -17.65
C SER A 98 10.46 2.21 -16.27
N ILE A 99 11.14 3.33 -16.06
CA ILE A 99 11.09 4.08 -14.81
C ILE A 99 9.66 4.54 -14.49
N THR A 100 8.97 5.15 -15.46
CA THR A 100 7.61 5.65 -15.26
C THR A 100 6.63 4.51 -14.95
N LEU A 101 6.68 3.43 -15.74
CA LEU A 101 5.80 2.28 -15.55
C LEU A 101 6.01 1.63 -14.17
N VAL A 102 7.27 1.46 -13.75
CA VAL A 102 7.59 0.84 -12.45
C VAL A 102 7.17 1.72 -11.28
N ILE A 103 7.42 3.04 -11.33
CA ILE A 103 6.96 3.96 -10.28
C ILE A 103 5.43 3.89 -10.14
N VAL A 104 4.71 3.97 -11.26
CA VAL A 104 3.24 3.88 -11.24
C VAL A 104 2.79 2.53 -10.69
N ALA A 105 3.45 1.42 -11.06
CA ALA A 105 3.13 0.09 -10.54
C ALA A 105 3.36 -0.01 -9.02
N LYS A 106 4.54 0.38 -8.52
CA LYS A 106 4.84 0.39 -7.07
C LYS A 106 3.79 1.21 -6.30
N LEU A 107 3.52 2.44 -6.74
CA LEU A 107 2.56 3.32 -6.08
C LEU A 107 1.13 2.79 -6.16
N THR A 108 0.72 2.21 -7.28
CA THR A 108 -0.62 1.61 -7.44
C THR A 108 -0.79 0.43 -6.48
N LEU A 109 0.18 -0.49 -6.44
CA LEU A 109 0.14 -1.66 -5.55
C LEU A 109 0.04 -1.26 -4.08
N ILE A 110 0.91 -0.35 -3.62
CA ILE A 110 0.91 0.13 -2.23
C ILE A 110 -0.41 0.85 -1.92
N THR A 111 -0.84 1.77 -2.79
CA THR A 111 -2.03 2.59 -2.55
C THR A 111 -3.29 1.73 -2.49
N VAL A 112 -3.47 0.82 -3.44
CA VAL A 112 -4.63 -0.08 -3.46
C VAL A 112 -4.64 -0.98 -2.23
N PHE A 113 -3.49 -1.56 -1.87
CA PHE A 113 -3.38 -2.41 -0.69
C PHE A 113 -3.76 -1.66 0.60
N TYR A 114 -3.12 -0.51 0.86
CA TYR A 114 -3.38 0.28 2.06
C TYR A 114 -4.78 0.88 2.09
N ALA A 115 -5.35 1.26 0.95
CA ALA A 115 -6.73 1.73 0.88
C ALA A 115 -7.73 0.62 1.25
N LEU A 116 -7.54 -0.59 0.70
CA LEU A 116 -8.40 -1.74 1.00
C LEU A 116 -8.28 -2.16 2.47
N ILE A 117 -7.06 -2.32 2.98
CA ILE A 117 -6.82 -2.64 4.40
C ILE A 117 -7.37 -1.55 5.31
N GLY A 118 -7.14 -0.28 5.00
CA GLY A 118 -7.67 0.86 5.75
C GLY A 118 -9.19 0.87 5.80
N MET A 119 -9.87 0.60 4.68
CA MET A 119 -11.33 0.48 4.63
C MET A 119 -11.85 -0.72 5.45
N LEU A 120 -11.20 -1.88 5.35
CA LEU A 120 -11.57 -3.06 6.14
C LEU A 120 -11.38 -2.82 7.63
N ILE A 121 -10.27 -2.21 8.05
CA ILE A 121 -10.01 -1.85 9.44
C ILE A 121 -11.06 -0.84 9.92
N ALA A 122 -11.34 0.22 9.15
CA ALA A 122 -12.38 1.18 9.49
C ALA A 122 -13.76 0.51 9.66
N SER A 123 -14.07 -0.51 8.85
CA SER A 123 -15.32 -1.26 8.95
C SER A 123 -15.45 -2.06 10.25
N LEU A 124 -14.34 -2.47 10.89
CA LEU A 124 -14.37 -3.16 12.20
C LEU A 124 -14.85 -2.25 13.34
N PHE A 125 -14.62 -0.94 13.20
CA PHE A 125 -15.01 0.08 14.16
C PHE A 125 -16.33 0.76 13.79
N SER A 126 -16.85 0.52 12.58
CA SER A 126 -18.17 0.98 12.18
C SER A 126 -19.24 0.14 12.88
N ASN A 127 -20.11 0.79 13.64
CA ASN A 127 -21.24 0.11 14.26
C ASN A 127 -22.36 -0.04 13.23
N SER A 128 -22.55 -1.26 12.72
CA SER A 128 -23.73 -1.63 11.94
C SER A 128 -24.99 -1.29 12.75
N ALA A 129 -25.79 -0.35 12.24
CA ALA A 129 -27.02 0.07 12.91
C ALA A 129 -27.96 -1.12 13.14
N ARG A 130 -28.63 -1.13 14.30
CA ARG A 130 -29.63 -2.13 14.65
C ARG A 130 -30.78 -2.07 13.64
N ARG A 131 -31.15 -3.19 13.04
CA ARG A 131 -32.32 -3.23 12.13
C ARG A 131 -33.60 -3.01 12.93
N LYS A 132 -34.61 -2.35 12.34
CA LYS A 132 -35.90 -2.13 12.99
C LYS A 132 -36.51 -3.49 13.39
N GLY A 133 -36.82 -3.67 14.67
CA GLY A 133 -37.36 -4.91 15.22
C GLY A 133 -36.32 -5.99 15.58
N GLU A 134 -35.03 -5.75 15.40
CA GLU A 134 -33.97 -6.69 15.77
C GLU A 134 -33.68 -6.63 17.29
N SER A 135 -33.73 -7.79 17.97
CA SER A 135 -33.31 -7.89 19.37
C SER A 135 -31.82 -7.56 19.52
N GLN A 136 -31.41 -6.99 20.66
CA GLN A 136 -30.01 -6.65 20.94
C GLN A 136 -29.08 -7.86 20.81
N ALA A 137 -29.51 -9.04 21.27
CA ALA A 137 -28.73 -10.28 21.15
C ALA A 137 -28.47 -10.68 19.69
N ARG A 138 -29.48 -10.58 18.82
CA ARG A 138 -29.33 -10.87 17.38
C ARG A 138 -28.42 -9.86 16.67
N ALA A 139 -28.53 -8.57 17.01
CA ALA A 139 -27.65 -7.54 16.47
C ALA A 139 -26.19 -7.77 16.89
N ALA A 140 -25.94 -8.10 18.17
CA ALA A 140 -24.61 -8.42 18.67
C ALA A 140 -24.02 -9.68 18.01
N ALA A 141 -24.84 -10.73 17.85
CA ALA A 141 -24.43 -11.96 17.16
C ALA A 141 -24.06 -11.69 15.70
N ARG A 142 -24.86 -10.89 14.97
CA ARG A 142 -24.58 -10.46 13.60
C ARG A 142 -23.28 -9.67 13.50
N ASN A 143 -23.11 -8.64 14.33
CA ASN A 143 -21.89 -7.84 14.35
C ASN A 143 -20.65 -8.69 14.67
N SER A 144 -20.76 -9.69 15.54
CA SER A 144 -19.64 -10.62 15.82
C SER A 144 -19.25 -11.45 14.60
N ARG A 145 -20.23 -11.89 13.79
CA ARG A 145 -20.00 -12.65 12.56
C ARG A 145 -19.39 -11.76 11.48
N GLU A 146 -19.93 -10.56 11.30
CA GLU A 146 -19.39 -9.55 10.37
C GLU A 146 -17.93 -9.22 10.72
N LYS A 147 -17.61 -8.99 12.01
CA LYS A 147 -16.22 -8.76 12.45
C LYS A 147 -15.29 -9.94 12.16
N LYS A 148 -15.73 -11.18 12.42
CA LYS A 148 -14.93 -12.39 12.09
C LYS A 148 -14.68 -12.51 10.59
N GLN A 149 -15.69 -12.22 9.76
CA GLN A 149 -15.55 -12.22 8.31
C GLN A 149 -14.59 -11.12 7.83
N THR A 150 -14.72 -9.90 8.34
CA THR A 150 -13.79 -8.79 8.02
C THR A 150 -12.36 -9.13 8.44
N MET A 151 -12.15 -9.73 9.61
CA MET A 151 -10.82 -10.19 10.04
C MET A 151 -10.25 -11.24 9.09
N ALA A 152 -11.07 -12.22 8.66
CA ALA A 152 -10.64 -13.21 7.68
C ALA A 152 -10.27 -12.57 6.32
N LEU A 153 -11.02 -11.55 5.88
CA LEU A 153 -10.71 -10.78 4.67
C LEU A 153 -9.39 -9.99 4.81
N ILE A 154 -9.15 -9.35 5.96
CA ILE A 154 -7.88 -8.66 6.23
C ILE A 154 -6.72 -9.65 6.16
N THR A 155 -6.82 -10.78 6.86
CA THR A 155 -5.78 -11.82 6.85
C THR A 155 -5.54 -12.36 5.43
N GLY A 156 -6.62 -12.72 4.72
CA GLY A 156 -6.54 -13.24 3.36
C GLY A 156 -5.90 -12.24 2.39
N LEU A 157 -6.30 -10.96 2.45
CA LEU A 157 -5.74 -9.90 1.63
C LEU A 157 -4.26 -9.66 1.93
N SER A 158 -3.87 -9.62 3.21
CA SER A 158 -2.47 -9.45 3.61
C SER A 158 -1.61 -10.62 3.12
N VAL A 159 -2.04 -11.87 3.29
CA VAL A 159 -1.30 -13.04 2.82
C VAL A 159 -1.18 -13.03 1.29
N ALA A 160 -2.28 -12.77 0.58
CA ALA A 160 -2.27 -12.69 -0.87
C ALA A 160 -1.33 -11.58 -1.38
N TYR A 161 -1.37 -10.41 -0.73
CA TYR A 161 -0.51 -9.29 -1.08
C TYR A 161 0.96 -9.57 -0.81
N THR A 162 1.29 -10.18 0.34
CA THR A 162 2.67 -10.58 0.66
C THR A 162 3.19 -11.61 -0.33
N ALA A 163 2.41 -12.66 -0.64
CA ALA A 163 2.79 -13.67 -1.62
C ALA A 163 2.97 -13.07 -3.02
N PHE A 164 2.05 -12.19 -3.43
CA PHE A 164 2.15 -11.48 -4.69
C PHE A 164 3.38 -10.57 -4.74
N THR A 165 3.66 -9.82 -3.68
CA THR A 165 4.83 -8.94 -3.60
C THR A 165 6.12 -9.76 -3.68
N ALA A 166 6.19 -10.90 -2.99
CA ALA A 166 7.32 -11.81 -3.07
C ALA A 166 7.50 -12.41 -4.48
N TRP A 167 6.41 -12.70 -5.19
CA TRP A 167 6.45 -13.18 -6.58
C TRP A 167 6.93 -12.11 -7.58
N VAL A 168 6.69 -10.83 -7.28
CA VAL A 168 7.16 -9.68 -8.07
C VAL A 168 8.56 -9.19 -7.64
N CYS A 169 9.25 -9.93 -6.76
CA CYS A 169 10.65 -9.70 -6.45
C CYS A 169 11.54 -10.43 -7.46
N ARG A 170 12.54 -9.72 -8.00
CA ARG A 170 13.52 -10.32 -8.92
C ARG A 170 14.31 -11.44 -8.25
N ARG A 171 14.76 -11.20 -7.02
CA ARG A 171 15.56 -12.16 -6.23
C ARG A 171 14.77 -12.57 -4.99
N PRO A 172 14.64 -13.88 -4.72
CA PRO A 172 13.93 -14.37 -3.55
C PRO A 172 14.82 -14.38 -2.29
N GLU A 173 15.45 -13.25 -1.97
CA GLU A 173 16.37 -13.12 -0.84
C GLU A 173 16.25 -11.76 -0.16
N PHE A 174 16.73 -11.66 1.08
CA PHE A 174 16.92 -10.38 1.77
C PHE A 174 18.36 -9.91 1.60
N THR A 175 18.53 -8.67 1.20
CA THR A 175 19.83 -7.97 1.14
C THR A 175 20.01 -7.06 2.35
N SER A 176 21.25 -6.69 2.63
CA SER A 176 21.55 -5.77 3.73
C SER A 176 20.96 -4.38 3.48
N LEU A 177 20.57 -3.67 4.54
CA LEU A 177 20.07 -2.29 4.41
C LEU A 177 21.11 -1.36 3.79
N SER A 178 22.39 -1.57 4.10
CA SER A 178 23.50 -0.81 3.52
C SER A 178 23.56 -0.96 2.01
N GLU A 179 23.46 -2.20 1.50
CA GLU A 179 23.46 -2.47 0.05
C GLU A 179 22.23 -1.88 -0.62
N CYS A 180 21.06 -2.01 0.02
CA CYS A 180 19.78 -1.54 -0.51
C CYS A 180 19.69 0.00 -0.56
N LEU A 181 20.31 0.70 0.39
CA LEU A 181 20.31 2.16 0.52
C LEU A 181 21.59 2.82 0.01
N GLU A 182 22.52 2.04 -0.55
CA GLU A 182 23.78 2.57 -1.04
C GLU A 182 23.54 3.61 -2.14
N PHE A 183 24.09 4.80 -1.96
CA PHE A 183 24.15 5.81 -3.00
C PHE A 183 25.39 5.50 -3.82
N ASP A 184 25.23 5.18 -5.11
CA ASP A 184 26.38 5.09 -6.02
C ASP A 184 27.08 6.46 -6.01
N THR A 185 28.27 6.50 -5.41
CA THR A 185 29.09 7.72 -5.28
C THR A 185 29.87 8.04 -6.56
N ALA A 186 29.74 7.20 -7.59
CA ALA A 186 30.37 7.42 -8.88
C ALA A 186 29.46 8.31 -9.76
N PRO A 187 29.95 9.46 -10.26
CA PRO A 187 29.25 10.20 -11.30
C PRO A 187 29.18 9.33 -12.57
N ALA A 188 27.98 9.28 -13.17
CA ALA A 188 27.72 8.65 -14.47
C ALA A 188 28.51 9.29 -15.61
#